data_AF-A0A2L1U7L3-F1
#
_entry.id   AF-A0A2L1U7L3-F1
#
_cell.length_a   1.000
_cell.length_b   1.000
_cell.length_c   1.000
_cell.angle_alpha   90.00
_cell.angle_beta   90.00
_cell.angle_gamma   90.00
#
_symmetry.space_group_name_H-M   'P 1'
#
loop_
_entity.id
_entity.type
_entity.pdbx_description
1 polymer ?
#
loop_
_entity_poly.entity_id
_entity_poly.type
_entity_poly.pdbx_seq_one_letter_code
_entity_poly.pdbx_strand_id
1 'polypeptide(L)'
;MTRNDGNPKAYTKSAEFLVAYNWKGKSKDQIIQEMALPDYEQEYLDDAIKDLTPQGKFTGMDLDQYFVLRMAMDEEDIGEIDDDDTIYRKRGEVE
;
A
#
# COMPACT_ATOMS: atom_id res chain seq x y z
N MET A 1 -34.75 -15.58 3.72
CA MET A 1 -33.41 -15.46 3.11
C MET A 1 -33.21 -14.01 2.68
N THR A 2 -32.79 -13.16 3.61
CA THR A 2 -32.43 -11.78 3.31
C THR A 2 -30.92 -11.71 3.14
N ARG A 3 -30.50 -11.51 1.89
CA ARG A 3 -29.15 -11.15 1.47
C ARG A 3 -28.83 -9.79 2.09
N ASN A 4 -27.85 -9.73 2.98
CA ASN A 4 -27.26 -8.48 3.46
C ASN A 4 -25.88 -8.73 4.09
N ASP A 5 -24.97 -9.37 3.36
CA ASP A 5 -23.54 -9.34 3.71
C ASP A 5 -22.84 -8.31 2.82
N GLY A 6 -23.31 -7.07 2.94
CA GLY A 6 -22.58 -5.88 2.53
C GLY A 6 -21.56 -5.48 3.58
N ASN A 7 -20.76 -6.44 4.05
CA ASN A 7 -19.52 -6.13 4.74
C ASN A 7 -18.41 -6.48 3.76
N PRO A 8 -17.79 -5.52 3.03
CA PRO A 8 -16.41 -5.75 2.68
C PRO A 8 -15.76 -5.98 4.03
N LYS A 9 -15.39 -7.22 4.34
CA LYS A 9 -14.42 -7.45 5.40
C LYS A 9 -13.21 -6.68 4.91
N ALA A 10 -13.12 -5.41 5.28
CA ALA A 10 -11.85 -4.76 5.52
C ALA A 10 -11.12 -5.80 6.35
N TYR A 11 -10.22 -6.54 5.72
CA TYR A 11 -9.33 -7.44 6.41
C TYR A 11 -8.40 -6.51 7.17
N THR A 12 -8.93 -5.95 8.26
CA THR A 12 -8.18 -5.13 9.20
C THR A 12 -7.33 -6.12 9.96
N LYS A 13 -6.19 -6.47 9.35
CA LYS A 13 -5.00 -6.89 10.07
C LYS A 13 -4.93 -5.91 11.25
N SER A 14 -5.12 -6.41 12.47
CA SER A 14 -5.28 -5.49 13.61
C SER A 14 -3.99 -4.70 13.77
N ALA A 15 -4.09 -3.42 14.14
CA ALA A 15 -2.89 -2.59 14.34
C ALA A 15 -1.91 -3.25 15.33
N GLU A 16 -2.45 -3.93 16.36
CA GLU A 16 -1.67 -4.73 17.31
C GLU A 16 -0.90 -5.87 16.63
N PHE A 17 -1.55 -6.61 15.72
CA PHE A 17 -0.87 -7.64 14.93
C PHE A 17 0.20 -7.04 14.02
N LEU A 18 -0.09 -5.98 13.28
CA LEU A 18 0.84 -5.36 12.34
C LEU A 18 2.12 -4.85 13.01
N VAL A 19 2.00 -4.29 14.20
CA VAL A 19 3.13 -3.79 14.99
C VAL A 19 3.93 -4.94 15.62
N ALA A 20 3.26 -6.00 16.09
CA ALA A 20 3.92 -7.15 16.71
C ALA A 20 4.51 -8.14 15.68
N TYR A 21 3.95 -8.19 14.48
CA TYR A 21 4.34 -9.10 13.43
C TYR A 21 5.67 -8.69 12.83
N ASN A 22 6.61 -9.65 12.75
CA ASN A 22 7.91 -9.46 12.12
C ASN A 22 8.11 -10.50 11.02
N TRP A 23 8.42 -10.04 9.80
CA TRP A 23 8.63 -10.91 8.64
C TRP A 23 10.09 -11.16 8.28
N LYS A 24 11.04 -10.66 9.08
CA LYS A 24 12.47 -10.87 8.86
C LYS A 24 12.81 -12.36 8.82
N GLY A 25 13.33 -12.82 7.69
CA GLY A 25 13.74 -14.21 7.47
C GLY A 25 12.58 -15.17 7.19
N LYS A 26 11.35 -14.68 7.05
CA LYS A 26 10.21 -15.49 6.61
C LYS A 26 10.19 -15.60 5.09
N SER A 27 9.65 -16.70 4.58
CA SER A 27 9.42 -16.85 3.13
C SER A 27 8.19 -16.08 2.69
N LYS A 28 8.10 -15.81 1.38
CA LYS A 28 6.93 -15.17 0.76
C LYS A 28 5.63 -15.90 1.14
N ASP A 29 5.58 -17.23 0.99
CA ASP A 29 4.41 -18.04 1.34
C ASP A 29 4.00 -17.92 2.81
N GLN A 30 4.97 -17.86 3.73
CA GLN A 30 4.67 -17.68 5.16
C GLN A 30 4.01 -16.32 5.42
N ILE A 31 4.53 -15.26 4.79
CA ILE A 31 3.99 -13.91 4.95
C ILE A 31 2.55 -13.84 4.41
N ILE A 32 2.31 -14.44 3.23
CA ILE A 32 0.97 -14.49 2.62
C ILE A 32 -0.02 -15.20 3.53
N GLN A 33 0.36 -16.35 4.09
CA GLN A 33 -0.52 -17.14 4.97
C GLN A 33 -0.75 -16.44 6.31
N GLU A 34 0.30 -15.92 6.95
CA GLU A 34 0.21 -15.34 8.30
C GLU A 34 -0.47 -13.96 8.30
N MET A 35 -0.27 -13.15 7.26
CA MET A 35 -0.95 -11.86 7.10
C MET A 35 -2.28 -11.98 6.36
N ALA A 36 -2.64 -13.18 5.88
CA ALA A 36 -3.81 -13.44 5.04
C ALA A 36 -3.89 -12.47 3.85
N LEU A 37 -2.78 -12.33 3.10
CA LEU A 37 -2.69 -11.38 1.99
C LEU A 37 -3.60 -11.83 0.84
N PRO A 38 -4.54 -10.98 0.38
CA PRO A 38 -5.31 -11.22 -0.83
C PRO A 38 -4.44 -11.14 -2.07
N ASP A 39 -4.89 -11.74 -3.17
CA ASP A 39 -4.09 -11.91 -4.39
C ASP A 39 -3.52 -10.59 -4.95
N TYR A 40 -4.26 -9.49 -4.82
CA TYR A 40 -3.83 -8.15 -5.26
C TYR A 40 -2.77 -7.50 -4.34
N GLU A 41 -2.54 -7.98 -3.12
CA GLU A 41 -1.39 -7.55 -2.29
C GLU A 41 -0.18 -8.45 -2.54
N GLN A 42 -0.41 -9.71 -2.93
CA GLN A 42 0.65 -10.70 -3.18
C GLN A 42 1.52 -10.34 -4.40
N GLU A 43 0.96 -9.59 -5.35
CA GLU A 43 1.70 -9.08 -6.51
C GLU A 43 2.82 -8.12 -6.08
N TYR A 44 2.55 -7.26 -5.10
CA TYR A 44 3.50 -6.26 -4.60
C TYR A 44 4.43 -6.78 -3.51
N LEU A 45 4.16 -7.97 -2.95
CA LEU A 45 4.94 -8.52 -1.82
C LEU A 45 6.41 -8.77 -2.17
N ASP A 46 6.71 -9.17 -3.41
CA ASP A 46 8.09 -9.43 -3.83
C ASP A 46 8.92 -8.13 -3.85
N ASP A 47 8.32 -7.06 -4.39
CA ASP A 47 8.94 -5.73 -4.43
C ASP A 47 9.02 -5.10 -3.04
N ALA A 48 7.98 -5.26 -2.21
CA ALA A 48 7.99 -4.82 -0.83
C ALA A 48 9.15 -5.44 -0.03
N ILE A 49 9.39 -6.75 -0.18
CA ILE A 49 10.52 -7.42 0.50
C ILE A 49 11.86 -6.84 0.01
N LYS A 50 12.03 -6.63 -1.29
CA LYS A 50 13.27 -6.07 -1.85
C LYS A 50 13.53 -4.63 -1.38
N ASP A 51 12.50 -3.80 -1.30
CA ASP A 51 12.62 -2.39 -0.93
C ASP A 51 12.75 -2.18 0.58
N LEU A 52 12.02 -2.95 1.40
CA LEU A 52 11.98 -2.77 2.86
C LEU A 52 13.16 -3.44 3.58
N THR A 53 13.68 -4.55 3.05
CA THR A 53 14.84 -5.25 3.63
C THR A 53 16.07 -4.35 3.84
N PRO A 54 16.56 -3.58 2.85
CA PRO A 54 17.72 -2.70 3.04
C PRO A 54 17.44 -1.53 4.00
N GLN A 55 16.18 -1.15 4.19
CA GLN A 55 15.76 -0.11 5.13
C GLN A 55 15.65 -0.61 6.58
N GLY A 56 15.81 -1.92 6.81
CA GLY A 56 15.64 -2.53 8.13
C GLY A 56 14.19 -2.54 8.63
N LYS A 57 13.24 -2.34 7.71
CA LYS A 57 11.80 -2.33 7.97
C LYS A 57 11.27 -3.73 7.82
N PHE A 58 10.81 -4.34 8.92
CA PHE A 58 10.41 -5.74 8.96
C PHE A 58 9.08 -5.98 9.67
N THR A 59 8.31 -4.92 9.96
CA THR A 59 7.02 -5.06 10.64
C THR A 59 5.91 -5.36 9.64
N GLY A 60 4.80 -5.94 10.12
CA GLY A 60 3.59 -6.06 9.32
C GLY A 60 3.06 -4.70 8.86
N MET A 61 3.23 -3.66 9.70
CA MET A 61 2.85 -2.28 9.38
C MET A 61 3.65 -1.72 8.19
N ASP A 62 4.94 -2.06 8.08
CA ASP A 62 5.76 -1.62 6.95
C ASP A 62 5.25 -2.22 5.62
N LEU A 63 4.84 -3.49 5.63
CA LEU A 63 4.24 -4.15 4.45
C LEU A 63 2.88 -3.55 4.10
N ASP A 64 2.01 -3.40 5.09
CA ASP A 64 0.66 -2.84 4.90
C ASP A 64 0.73 -1.41 4.33
N GLN A 65 1.63 -0.58 4.85
CA GLN A 65 1.88 0.76 4.33
C GLN A 65 2.41 0.73 2.89
N TYR A 66 3.31 -0.20 2.56
CA TYR A 66 3.83 -0.35 1.20
C TYR A 66 2.70 -0.69 0.21
N PHE A 67 1.83 -1.65 0.57
CA PHE A 67 0.70 -2.03 -0.28
C PHE A 67 -0.26 -0.87 -0.50
N VAL A 68 -0.65 -0.15 0.56
CA VAL A 68 -1.54 1.02 0.45
C VAL A 68 -0.96 2.10 -0.46
N LEU A 69 0.32 2.42 -0.30
CA LEU A 69 0.99 3.42 -1.14
C LEU A 69 1.07 2.95 -2.60
N ARG A 70 1.36 1.68 -2.83
CA ARG A 70 1.51 1.14 -4.18
C ARG A 70 0.17 1.07 -4.92
N MET A 71 -0.88 0.63 -4.23
CA MET A 71 -2.24 0.64 -4.78
C MET A 71 -2.72 2.07 -5.07
N ALA A 72 -2.42 3.04 -4.20
CA ALA A 72 -2.76 4.44 -4.45
C ALA A 72 -2.05 4.99 -5.71
N MET A 73 -0.78 4.63 -5.93
CA MET A 73 -0.05 5.01 -7.14
C MET A 73 -0.55 4.30 -8.41
N ASP A 74 -0.95 3.03 -8.29
CA ASP A 74 -1.50 2.27 -9.41
C ASP A 74 -2.95 2.71 -9.75
N GLU A 75 -3.71 3.23 -8.76
CA GLU A 75 -5.00 3.89 -8.99
C GLU A 75 -4.85 5.31 -9.56
N GLU A 76 -3.68 5.95 -9.45
CA GLU A 76 -3.36 7.24 -10.08
C GLU A 76 -3.00 7.13 -11.58
N ASP A 77 -3.37 6.04 -12.25
CA ASP A 77 -3.59 6.01 -13.71
C ASP A 77 -5.01 6.49 -14.08
N ILE A 78 -5.56 7.42 -13.28
CA ILE A 78 -6.74 8.23 -13.62
C ILE A 78 -6.32 9.54 -14.27
N GLY A 79 -5.97 9.42 -15.55
CA GLY A 79 -5.96 10.52 -16.49
C GLY A 79 -4.59 11.14 -16.66
N GLU A 80 -4.21 11.32 -17.93
CA GLU A 80 -3.22 12.28 -18.38
C GLU A 80 -3.22 13.50 -17.44
N ILE A 81 -2.06 13.82 -16.85
CA ILE A 81 -1.85 15.16 -16.33
C ILE A 81 -1.99 16.05 -17.56
N ASP A 82 -3.20 16.57 -17.77
CA ASP A 82 -3.44 17.60 -18.77
C ASP A 82 -2.61 18.79 -18.28
N ASP A 83 -1.47 19.02 -18.93
CA ASP A 83 -0.54 20.13 -18.73
C ASP A 83 -1.23 21.53 -18.87
N ASP A 84 -2.56 21.58 -19.00
CA ASP A 84 -3.39 22.77 -19.09
C ASP A 84 -3.88 23.29 -17.72
N ASP A 85 -3.72 22.55 -16.60
CA ASP A 85 -3.87 23.14 -15.25
C ASP A 85 -2.57 23.85 -14.79
N THR A 86 -2.01 24.62 -15.73
CA THR A 86 -1.06 25.68 -15.39
C THR A 86 -1.83 26.78 -14.68
N ILE A 87 -1.96 26.69 -13.35
CA ILE A 87 -2.31 27.84 -12.51
C ILE A 87 -1.15 28.86 -12.55
N TYR A 88 -1.13 29.65 -13.62
CA TYR A 88 -0.80 31.08 -13.72
C TYR A 88 -0.94 31.79 -12.34
N ARG A 89 -0.05 32.63 -11.81
CA ARG A 89 1.05 33.46 -12.34
C ARG A 89 2.08 33.71 -11.24
N LYS A 90 3.35 33.60 -11.64
CA LYS A 90 4.48 34.40 -11.15
C LYS A 90 4.06 35.87 -11.01
N ARG A 91 3.87 36.37 -9.79
CA ARG A 91 3.90 37.83 -9.52
C ARG A 91 5.36 38.26 -9.63
N GLY A 92 5.76 38.56 -10.86
CA GLY A 92 6.95 39.34 -11.13
C GLY A 92 6.72 40.77 -10.65
N GLU A 93 7.72 41.27 -9.95
CA GLU A 93 8.02 42.69 -9.80
C GLU A 93 7.89 43.41 -11.16
N VAL A 94 7.20 44.55 -11.17
CA VAL A 94 7.49 45.67 -12.07
C VAL A 94 7.23 46.98 -11.32
N GLU A 95 8.35 47.68 -11.09
CA GLU A 95 8.58 49.13 -10.93
C GLU A 95 7.82 49.95 -9.88
#